data_AF-A0A1Y2QCN5-F1
#
_entry.id   AF-A0A1Y2QCN5-F1
#
_cell.length_a   1.000
_cell.length_b   1.000
_cell.length_c   1.000
_cell.angle_alpha   90.00
_cell.angle_beta   90.00
_cell.angle_gamma   90.00
#
_symmetry.space_group_name_H-M   'P 1'
#
loop_
_entity.id
_entity.type
_entity.pdbx_description
1 polymer ?
#
loop_
_entity_poly.entity_id
_entity_poly.type
_entity_poly.pdbx_seq_one_letter_code
_entity_poly.pdbx_strand_id
1 'polypeptide(L)'
;MNPGPELALLGFLLLCGVLLIGPFAPAWLEWQRPTDRQALRPAAAAEPLPEIRSDRVVAMARHASFRGIEAPVIVFGRHRDAPPVTAGRPRPLHDHPLTPHPPLPGAQPWGDGGWRVEGDCTLQDHRHWQGSLVVTGVLSVGAGARVQGDIKAHRGIVIGMGTVVTGSVISDQGIRVFCDAVIGGPVLAESLLQLGAGVQLGSARAPTSVSACDMLVDDGVVVHGSLQAAQAGLVRGPSWA
;
A
#
# COMPACT_ATOMS: atom_id res chain seq x y z
N MET A 1 -70.31 -25.06 -1.80
CA MET A 1 -69.79 -24.39 -3.01
C MET A 1 -68.27 -24.38 -2.92
N ASN A 2 -67.58 -25.11 -3.80
CA ASN A 2 -66.12 -25.02 -3.90
C ASN A 2 -65.78 -23.65 -4.51
N PRO A 3 -64.80 -22.89 -3.97
CA PRO A 3 -64.35 -21.68 -4.62
C PRO A 3 -63.84 -22.05 -6.03
N GLY A 4 -64.25 -21.28 -7.04
CA GLY A 4 -63.83 -21.53 -8.42
C GLY A 4 -62.30 -21.43 -8.58
N PRO A 5 -61.72 -22.08 -9.61
CA PRO A 5 -60.27 -22.12 -9.83
C PRO A 5 -59.62 -20.73 -9.93
N GLU A 6 -60.39 -19.70 -10.33
CA GLU A 6 -59.95 -18.31 -10.39
C GLU A 6 -59.64 -17.71 -9.01
N LEU A 7 -60.42 -18.06 -7.98
CA LEU A 7 -60.18 -17.61 -6.60
C LEU A 7 -58.92 -18.26 -6.02
N ALA A 8 -58.64 -19.51 -6.39
CA ALA A 8 -57.42 -20.19 -5.99
C ALA A 8 -56.18 -19.59 -6.64
N LEU A 9 -56.26 -19.24 -7.94
CA LEU A 9 -55.18 -18.56 -8.65
C LEU A 9 -54.90 -17.16 -8.09
N LEU A 10 -55.95 -16.38 -7.81
CA LEU A 10 -55.81 -15.07 -7.16
C LEU A 10 -55.15 -15.19 -5.78
N GLY A 11 -55.56 -16.18 -4.97
CA GLY A 11 -54.94 -16.46 -3.68
C GLY A 11 -53.46 -16.82 -3.80
N PHE A 12 -53.10 -17.64 -4.79
CA PHE A 12 -51.72 -18.03 -5.06
C PHE A 12 -50.85 -16.83 -5.49
N LEU A 13 -51.35 -15.98 -6.39
CA LEU A 13 -50.63 -14.80 -6.86
C LEU A 13 -50.41 -13.78 -5.73
N LEU A 14 -51.40 -13.57 -4.85
CA LEU A 14 -51.26 -12.73 -3.67
C LEU A 14 -50.19 -13.27 -2.72
N LEU A 15 -50.20 -14.59 -2.47
CA LEU A 15 -49.20 -15.24 -1.63
C LEU A 15 -47.79 -15.09 -2.21
N CYS A 16 -47.61 -15.31 -3.51
CA CYS A 16 -46.34 -15.11 -4.19
C CYS A 16 -45.86 -13.65 -4.10
N GLY A 17 -46.76 -12.67 -4.27
CA GLY A 17 -46.43 -11.25 -4.15
C GLY A 17 -45.93 -10.88 -2.74
N VAL A 18 -46.61 -11.38 -1.70
CA VAL A 18 -46.21 -11.14 -0.30
C VAL A 18 -44.85 -11.78 -0.02
N LEU A 19 -44.60 -13.01 -0.50
CA LEU A 19 -43.32 -13.70 -0.29
C LEU A 19 -42.16 -13.04 -1.05
N LEU A 20 -42.42 -12.49 -2.23
CA LEU A 20 -41.39 -11.82 -3.04
C LEU A 20 -41.06 -10.41 -2.53
N ILE A 21 -42.04 -9.66 -2.04
CA ILE A 21 -41.86 -8.24 -1.66
C ILE A 21 -41.62 -8.07 -0.16
N GLY A 22 -42.21 -8.92 0.68
CA GLY A 22 -42.13 -8.85 2.15
C GLY A 22 -40.70 -8.74 2.70
N PRO A 23 -39.72 -9.55 2.23
CA PRO A 23 -38.33 -9.46 2.68
C PRO A 23 -37.64 -8.11 2.40
N PHE A 24 -38.14 -7.34 1.41
CA PHE A 24 -37.58 -6.04 1.03
C PHE A 24 -38.27 -4.86 1.74
N ALA A 25 -39.38 -5.08 2.44
CA ALA A 25 -40.05 -4.04 3.23
C ALA A 25 -39.11 -3.33 4.24
N PRO A 26 -38.25 -4.01 5.03
CA PRO A 26 -37.32 -3.34 5.93
C PRO A 26 -36.31 -2.45 5.19
N ALA A 27 -35.80 -2.89 4.04
CA ALA A 27 -34.88 -2.09 3.23
C ALA A 27 -35.57 -0.84 2.65
N TRP A 28 -36.82 -0.99 2.20
CA TRP A 28 -37.62 0.14 1.68
C TRP A 28 -37.95 1.16 2.78
N LEU A 29 -38.28 0.70 3.99
CA LEU A 29 -38.51 1.55 5.16
C LEU A 29 -37.24 2.32 5.57
N GLU A 30 -36.07 1.68 5.52
CA GLU A 30 -34.77 2.34 5.78
C GLU A 30 -34.47 3.40 4.71
N TRP A 31 -34.76 3.14 3.44
CA TRP A 31 -34.61 4.14 2.37
C TRP A 31 -35.53 5.35 2.53
N GLN A 32 -36.73 5.17 3.08
CA GLN A 32 -37.64 6.28 3.37
C GLN A 32 -37.25 7.08 4.62
N ARG A 33 -36.51 6.47 5.56
CA ARG A 33 -36.02 7.09 6.79
C ARG A 33 -34.55 6.72 7.02
N PRO A 34 -33.61 7.25 6.21
CA PRO A 34 -32.21 6.88 6.31
C PRO A 34 -31.68 7.29 7.67
N THR A 35 -31.41 6.30 8.52
CA THR A 35 -30.90 6.50 9.88
C THR A 35 -29.43 6.97 9.84
N ASP A 36 -28.72 6.65 8.75
CA ASP A 36 -27.33 7.01 8.45
C ASP A 36 -27.10 8.46 7.96
N ARG A 37 -28.05 9.39 8.18
CA ARG A 37 -27.84 10.81 7.87
C ARG A 37 -27.01 11.57 8.91
N GLN A 38 -26.60 10.93 10.00
CA GLN A 38 -25.62 11.56 10.87
C GLN A 38 -24.27 11.55 10.16
N ALA A 39 -23.86 12.71 9.65
CA ALA A 39 -22.47 12.93 9.28
C ALA A 39 -21.62 12.41 10.43
N LEU A 40 -20.73 11.44 10.15
CA LEU A 40 -19.72 10.95 11.07
C LEU A 40 -19.07 12.18 11.68
N ARG A 41 -19.47 12.53 12.90
CA ARG A 41 -18.77 13.55 13.67
C ARG A 41 -17.46 12.87 14.04
N PRO A 42 -16.31 13.34 13.53
CA PRO A 42 -15.06 12.83 14.05
C PRO A 42 -15.13 13.01 15.56
N ALA A 43 -14.96 11.91 16.30
CA ALA A 43 -14.79 11.95 17.74
C ALA A 43 -13.78 13.05 18.04
N ALA A 44 -14.06 13.93 19.00
CA ALA A 44 -13.22 15.07 19.34
C ALA A 44 -11.77 14.59 19.52
N ALA A 45 -10.96 14.76 18.47
CA ALA A 45 -9.62 14.22 18.37
C ALA A 45 -8.66 15.40 18.33
N ALA A 46 -7.44 15.15 18.81
CA ALA A 46 -6.30 16.04 18.71
C ALA A 46 -6.27 16.79 17.37
N GLU A 47 -5.76 18.03 17.40
CA GLU A 47 -5.55 18.89 16.22
C GLU A 47 -5.26 18.04 14.96
N PRO A 48 -6.08 18.16 13.90
CA PRO A 48 -5.97 17.29 12.75
C PRO A 48 -4.57 17.38 12.15
N LEU A 49 -3.93 16.23 11.95
CA LEU A 49 -2.62 16.18 11.30
C LEU A 49 -2.70 16.79 9.89
N PRO A 50 -1.65 17.48 9.44
CA PRO A 50 -1.72 18.28 8.23
C PRO A 50 -1.85 17.41 6.97
N GLU A 51 -2.66 17.90 6.03
CA GLU A 51 -2.68 17.47 4.63
C GLU A 51 -2.02 18.56 3.78
N ILE A 52 -0.89 18.25 3.16
CA ILE A 52 -0.03 19.19 2.44
C ILE A 52 -0.14 18.91 0.95
N ARG A 53 -0.48 19.93 0.15
CA ARG A 53 -0.43 19.84 -1.31
C ARG A 53 0.46 20.94 -1.87
N SER A 54 1.36 20.59 -2.77
CA SER A 54 2.25 21.55 -3.43
C SER A 54 2.51 21.15 -4.88
N ASP A 55 2.67 22.13 -5.75
CA ASP A 55 3.21 21.99 -7.10
C ASP A 55 4.75 22.04 -7.12
N ARG A 56 5.39 22.17 -5.95
CA ARG A 56 6.84 22.24 -5.76
C ARG A 56 7.32 21.16 -4.78
N VAL A 57 8.62 21.14 -4.53
CA VAL A 57 9.24 20.25 -3.55
C VAL A 57 8.72 20.55 -2.14
N VAL A 58 8.28 19.52 -1.42
CA VAL A 58 7.96 19.58 0.01
C VAL A 58 9.11 18.98 0.80
N ALA A 59 9.62 19.72 1.78
CA ALA A 59 10.65 19.24 2.71
C ALA A 59 10.06 19.13 4.12
N MET A 60 10.09 17.93 4.69
CA MET A 60 9.57 17.64 6.02
C MET A 60 10.71 17.55 7.03
N ALA A 61 10.66 18.40 8.05
CA ALA A 61 11.63 18.37 9.14
C ALA A 61 11.48 17.11 10.01
N ARG A 62 12.53 16.79 10.77
CA ARG A 62 12.48 15.73 11.79
C ARG A 62 11.38 16.02 12.81
N HIS A 63 10.78 14.96 13.34
CA HIS A 63 9.65 14.99 14.28
C HIS A 63 8.38 15.67 13.74
N ALA A 64 8.36 16.08 12.47
CA ALA A 64 7.15 16.55 11.85
C ALA A 64 6.18 15.38 11.67
N SER A 65 4.90 15.68 11.85
CA SER A 65 3.81 14.74 11.62
C SER A 65 2.98 15.18 10.42
N PHE A 66 2.33 14.23 9.77
CA PHE A 66 1.48 14.47 8.61
C PHE A 66 0.40 13.41 8.50
N ARG A 67 -0.66 13.73 7.75
CA ARG A 67 -1.67 12.77 7.32
C ARG A 67 -1.54 12.48 5.83
N GLY A 68 -1.35 13.53 5.04
CA GLY A 68 -1.22 13.42 3.60
C GLY A 68 -0.21 14.43 3.06
N ILE A 69 0.58 14.03 2.08
CA ILE A 69 1.45 14.91 1.33
C ILE A 69 1.32 14.57 -0.15
N GLU A 70 1.07 15.56 -0.99
CA GLU A 70 1.11 15.46 -2.43
C GLU A 70 2.02 16.53 -2.99
N ALA A 71 3.09 16.10 -3.65
CA ALA A 71 4.05 16.98 -4.30
C ALA A 71 4.85 16.25 -5.37
N PRO A 72 5.40 16.93 -6.39
CA PRO A 72 6.30 16.30 -7.36
C PRO A 72 7.49 15.57 -6.71
N VAL A 73 7.98 16.11 -5.59
CA VAL A 73 9.03 15.51 -4.77
C VAL A 73 8.77 15.85 -3.30
N ILE A 74 8.83 14.85 -2.44
CA ILE A 74 8.75 14.97 -0.98
C ILE A 74 10.06 14.47 -0.40
N VAL A 75 10.72 15.27 0.42
CA VAL A 75 12.00 14.94 1.05
C VAL A 75 11.84 15.00 2.56
N PHE A 76 12.33 13.98 3.27
CA PHE A 76 12.22 13.88 4.71
C PHE A 76 13.59 14.07 5.40
N GLY A 77 13.63 14.80 6.51
CA GLY A 77 14.84 14.99 7.31
C GLY A 77 15.71 16.18 6.87
N ARG A 78 17.04 16.09 7.10
CA ARG A 78 17.96 17.22 6.85
C ARG A 78 18.10 17.51 5.34
N HIS A 79 17.54 18.63 4.93
CA HIS A 79 17.88 19.35 3.70
C HIS A 79 19.03 20.34 3.96
N ARG A 80 20.22 19.85 4.32
CA ARG A 80 21.43 20.68 4.36
C ARG A 80 22.50 20.01 3.50
N ASP A 81 22.85 20.68 2.41
CA ASP A 81 24.01 20.40 1.55
C ASP A 81 23.96 19.17 0.65
N ALA A 82 22.77 18.65 0.31
CA ALA A 82 22.68 17.90 -0.94
C ALA A 82 22.88 18.90 -2.09
N PRO A 83 23.70 18.60 -3.12
CA PRO A 83 23.66 19.35 -4.38
C PRO A 83 22.20 19.48 -4.81
N PRO A 84 21.83 20.48 -5.65
CA PRO A 84 20.50 20.46 -6.27
C PRO A 84 20.26 19.03 -6.73
N VAL A 85 19.07 18.49 -6.44
CA VAL A 85 18.57 17.28 -7.08
C VAL A 85 18.52 17.59 -8.58
N THR A 86 19.71 17.65 -9.17
CA THR A 86 20.02 17.49 -10.57
C THR A 86 19.35 16.18 -10.81
N ALA A 87 18.30 16.19 -11.63
CA ALA A 87 17.52 15.04 -12.06
C ALA A 87 18.46 13.84 -12.19
N GLY A 88 18.62 13.17 -11.06
CA GLY A 88 19.83 12.43 -10.77
C GLY A 88 19.53 11.13 -11.41
N ARG A 89 20.00 10.99 -12.65
CA ARG A 89 20.06 9.74 -13.38
C ARG A 89 20.14 8.63 -12.34
N PRO A 90 19.14 7.74 -12.23
CA PRO A 90 19.15 6.71 -11.19
C PRO A 90 20.56 6.16 -11.17
N ARG A 91 21.26 6.29 -10.03
CA ARG A 91 22.67 5.90 -9.90
C ARG A 91 22.76 4.56 -10.62
N PRO A 92 23.53 4.43 -11.73
CA PRO A 92 23.42 3.27 -12.58
C PRO A 92 23.65 2.07 -11.69
N LEU A 93 22.56 1.38 -11.41
CA LEU A 93 22.48 0.23 -10.54
C LEU A 93 23.26 -0.80 -11.32
N HIS A 94 24.56 -0.89 -11.02
CA HIS A 94 25.57 -1.48 -11.86
C HIS A 94 24.98 -2.61 -12.70
N ASP A 95 25.16 -2.54 -14.02
CA ASP A 95 24.87 -3.60 -14.99
C ASP A 95 25.79 -4.81 -14.77
N HIS A 96 26.11 -5.12 -13.50
CA HIS A 96 26.65 -6.40 -13.13
C HIS A 96 25.51 -7.41 -13.30
N PRO A 97 25.71 -8.47 -14.09
CA PRO A 97 24.73 -9.52 -14.23
C PRO A 97 24.48 -10.10 -12.83
N LEU A 98 23.32 -9.75 -12.26
CA LEU A 98 22.89 -10.30 -11.00
C LEU A 98 22.60 -11.78 -11.20
N THR A 99 23.03 -12.59 -10.25
CA THR A 99 22.77 -14.02 -10.33
C THR A 99 21.26 -14.24 -10.13
N PRO A 100 20.58 -14.97 -11.03
CA PRO A 100 19.19 -15.34 -10.82
C PRO A 100 19.01 -16.03 -9.47
N HIS A 101 17.87 -15.76 -8.83
CA HIS A 101 17.48 -16.45 -7.63
C HIS A 101 17.20 -17.93 -7.96
N PRO A 102 17.62 -18.89 -7.12
CA PRO A 102 17.21 -20.28 -7.30
C PRO A 102 15.67 -20.42 -7.24
N PRO A 103 15.08 -21.49 -7.79
CA PRO A 103 13.66 -21.75 -7.66
C PRO A 103 13.23 -21.70 -6.19
N LEU A 104 12.14 -20.97 -5.92
CA LEU A 104 11.60 -20.84 -4.58
C LEU A 104 10.93 -22.16 -4.14
N PRO A 105 11.25 -22.68 -2.95
CA PRO A 105 10.58 -23.87 -2.43
C PRO A 105 9.07 -23.65 -2.34
N GLY A 106 8.28 -24.57 -2.90
CA GLY A 106 6.82 -24.50 -2.86
C GLY A 106 6.20 -23.40 -3.74
N ALA A 107 6.98 -22.75 -4.61
CA ALA A 107 6.45 -21.78 -5.56
C ALA A 107 5.63 -22.46 -6.66
N GLN A 108 4.41 -21.96 -6.87
CA GLN A 108 3.49 -22.41 -7.90
C GLN A 108 3.19 -21.26 -8.86
N PRO A 109 2.96 -21.51 -10.16
CA PRO A 109 2.52 -20.48 -11.09
C PRO A 109 1.21 -19.83 -10.63
N TRP A 110 1.07 -18.51 -10.81
CA TRP A 110 -0.09 -17.75 -10.40
C TRP A 110 -0.36 -16.56 -11.32
N GLY A 111 -1.58 -16.47 -11.85
CA GLY A 111 -1.98 -15.41 -12.78
C GLY A 111 -1.14 -15.40 -14.07
N ASP A 112 -1.02 -14.23 -14.70
CA ASP A 112 -0.24 -14.04 -15.93
C ASP A 112 1.25 -13.88 -15.62
N GLY A 113 1.94 -15.02 -15.48
CA GLY A 113 3.39 -15.06 -15.33
C GLY A 113 3.92 -14.72 -13.93
N GLY A 114 3.06 -14.77 -12.92
CA GLY A 114 3.44 -14.63 -11.52
C GLY A 114 3.65 -15.97 -10.82
N TRP A 115 4.06 -15.87 -9.56
CA TRP A 115 4.33 -17.00 -8.68
C TRP A 115 3.60 -16.80 -7.36
N ARG A 116 3.17 -17.90 -6.75
CA ARG A 116 2.59 -17.95 -5.42
C ARG A 116 3.39 -18.90 -4.55
N VAL A 117 3.75 -18.46 -3.35
CA VAL A 117 4.37 -19.30 -2.30
C VAL A 117 3.42 -19.36 -1.12
N GLU A 118 3.14 -20.59 -0.66
CA GLU A 118 2.41 -20.81 0.59
C GLU A 118 3.37 -20.76 1.79
N GLY A 119 3.00 -20.00 2.81
CA GLY A 119 3.85 -19.76 3.97
C GLY A 119 4.84 -18.64 3.74
N ASP A 120 5.91 -18.66 4.53
CA ASP A 120 6.94 -17.63 4.50
C ASP A 120 7.91 -17.85 3.33
N CYS A 121 8.42 -16.76 2.76
CA CYS A 121 9.30 -16.79 1.60
C CYS A 121 10.49 -15.84 1.81
N THR A 122 11.68 -16.29 1.39
CA THR A 122 12.88 -15.44 1.39
C THR A 122 13.48 -15.38 -0.01
N LEU A 123 13.64 -14.18 -0.53
CA LEU A 123 14.53 -13.90 -1.65
C LEU A 123 15.92 -13.60 -1.09
N GLN A 124 16.94 -14.30 -1.56
CA GLN A 124 18.31 -14.17 -1.07
C GLN A 124 18.96 -12.82 -1.45
N ASP A 125 19.95 -12.43 -0.65
CA ASP A 125 20.79 -11.26 -0.89
C ASP A 125 21.43 -11.30 -2.29
N HIS A 126 21.53 -10.13 -2.92
CA HIS A 126 22.19 -9.92 -4.22
C HIS A 126 21.69 -10.82 -5.36
N ARG A 127 20.48 -11.38 -5.23
CA ARG A 127 19.84 -12.18 -6.28
C ARG A 127 18.85 -11.37 -7.10
N HIS A 128 18.65 -11.83 -8.33
CA HIS A 128 17.64 -11.31 -9.24
C HIS A 128 16.42 -12.23 -9.28
N TRP A 129 15.25 -11.66 -9.01
CA TRP A 129 13.95 -12.31 -9.20
C TRP A 129 13.18 -11.63 -10.33
N GLN A 130 12.54 -12.43 -11.20
CA GLN A 130 11.72 -11.93 -12.30
C GLN A 130 10.31 -12.52 -12.21
N GLY A 131 9.31 -11.65 -12.37
CA GLY A 131 7.89 -11.98 -12.29
C GLY A 131 7.27 -11.56 -10.97
N SER A 132 5.95 -11.38 -10.97
CA SER A 132 5.21 -10.99 -9.77
C SER A 132 5.16 -12.14 -8.75
N LEU A 133 5.25 -11.84 -7.47
CA LEU A 133 5.34 -12.82 -6.38
C LEU A 133 4.30 -12.55 -5.30
N VAL A 134 3.45 -13.54 -5.04
CA VAL A 134 2.44 -13.51 -3.98
C VAL A 134 2.82 -14.50 -2.89
N VAL A 135 2.90 -14.05 -1.64
CA VAL A 135 3.31 -14.86 -0.48
C VAL A 135 2.20 -14.84 0.56
N THR A 136 1.72 -16.01 0.99
CA THR A 136 0.66 -16.07 2.02
C THR A 136 1.19 -15.83 3.44
N GLY A 137 2.50 -15.96 3.64
CA GLY A 137 3.19 -15.63 4.88
C GLY A 137 3.90 -14.29 4.84
N VAL A 138 5.07 -14.25 5.49
CA VAL A 138 6.00 -13.12 5.48
C VAL A 138 6.95 -13.25 4.30
N LEU A 139 7.14 -12.16 3.54
CA LEU A 139 8.17 -12.09 2.50
C LEU A 139 9.38 -11.30 3.01
N SER A 140 10.54 -11.95 3.04
CA SER A 140 11.84 -11.29 3.26
C SER A 140 12.58 -11.17 1.94
N VAL A 141 12.92 -9.94 1.53
CA VAL A 141 13.74 -9.67 0.37
C VAL A 141 15.13 -9.27 0.84
N GLY A 142 16.12 -10.09 0.50
CA GLY A 142 17.51 -9.93 0.91
C GLY A 142 18.14 -8.61 0.45
N ALA A 143 19.23 -8.23 1.09
CA ALA A 143 19.97 -6.99 0.82
C ALA A 143 20.55 -6.99 -0.60
N GLY A 144 20.47 -5.84 -1.28
CA GLY A 144 20.95 -5.66 -2.63
C GLY A 144 20.30 -6.58 -3.68
N ALA A 145 19.21 -7.25 -3.34
CA ALA A 145 18.44 -8.04 -4.29
C ALA A 145 17.75 -7.13 -5.31
N ARG A 146 17.38 -7.70 -6.46
CA ARG A 146 16.61 -7.01 -7.50
C ARG A 146 15.37 -7.83 -7.83
N VAL A 147 14.22 -7.19 -7.73
CA VAL A 147 12.92 -7.78 -8.02
C VAL A 147 12.30 -7.04 -9.19
N GLN A 148 12.22 -7.72 -10.33
CA GLN A 148 11.53 -7.23 -11.51
C GLN A 148 10.11 -7.78 -11.56
N GLY A 149 9.19 -7.06 -10.92
CA GLY A 149 7.78 -7.45 -10.81
C GLY A 149 7.12 -6.85 -9.58
N ASP A 150 5.86 -7.20 -9.36
CA ASP A 150 5.09 -6.84 -8.17
C ASP A 150 5.32 -7.85 -7.04
N ILE A 151 5.31 -7.39 -5.80
CA ILE A 151 5.31 -8.27 -4.62
C ILE A 151 4.12 -8.00 -3.71
N LYS A 152 3.46 -9.08 -3.30
CA LYS A 152 2.39 -9.03 -2.31
C LYS A 152 2.64 -10.07 -1.22
N ALA A 153 2.49 -9.67 0.05
CA ALA A 153 2.53 -10.62 1.16
C ALA A 153 1.44 -10.37 2.20
N HIS A 154 0.81 -11.44 2.68
CA HIS A 154 -0.31 -11.32 3.61
C HIS A 154 0.12 -11.06 5.07
N ARG A 155 1.31 -11.49 5.50
CA ARG A 155 1.74 -11.36 6.90
C ARG A 155 2.86 -10.34 7.14
N GLY A 156 3.27 -9.63 6.10
CA GLY A 156 4.27 -8.56 6.17
C GLY A 156 5.35 -8.70 5.10
N ILE A 157 6.02 -7.59 4.80
CA ILE A 157 7.17 -7.55 3.89
C ILE A 157 8.35 -6.89 4.58
N VAL A 158 9.52 -7.49 4.44
CA VAL A 158 10.81 -6.91 4.82
C VAL A 158 11.66 -6.75 3.57
N ILE A 159 12.05 -5.52 3.24
CA ILE A 159 12.89 -5.20 2.09
C ILE A 159 14.28 -4.79 2.60
N GLY A 160 15.29 -5.57 2.25
CA GLY A 160 16.69 -5.38 2.65
C GLY A 160 17.31 -4.08 2.14
N MET A 161 18.48 -3.76 2.70
CA MET A 161 19.24 -2.56 2.36
C MET A 161 19.64 -2.58 0.88
N GLY A 162 19.50 -1.43 0.20
CA GLY A 162 19.94 -1.28 -1.20
C GLY A 162 19.17 -2.15 -2.21
N THR A 163 18.08 -2.79 -1.78
CA THR A 163 17.24 -3.64 -2.63
C THR A 163 16.44 -2.80 -3.61
N VAL A 164 16.22 -3.34 -4.81
CA VAL A 164 15.50 -2.65 -5.87
C VAL A 164 14.28 -3.46 -6.26
N VAL A 165 13.10 -2.85 -6.16
CA VAL A 165 11.84 -3.42 -6.63
C VAL A 165 11.29 -2.52 -7.72
N THR A 166 11.10 -3.04 -8.93
CA THR A 166 10.60 -2.21 -10.04
C THR A 166 9.09 -2.01 -10.00
N GLY A 167 8.35 -2.98 -9.46
CA GLY A 167 6.88 -2.97 -9.41
C GLY A 167 6.33 -2.47 -8.07
N SER A 168 5.07 -2.85 -7.82
CA SER A 168 4.34 -2.53 -6.60
C SER A 168 4.76 -3.41 -5.42
N VAL A 169 4.61 -2.87 -4.21
CA VAL A 169 4.87 -3.56 -2.94
C VAL A 169 3.62 -3.44 -2.06
N ILE A 170 2.94 -4.56 -1.84
CA ILE A 170 1.64 -4.58 -1.15
C ILE A 170 1.69 -5.55 0.03
N SER A 171 1.29 -5.11 1.21
CA SER A 171 1.08 -6.02 2.34
C SER A 171 -0.23 -5.75 3.06
N ASP A 172 -0.92 -6.84 3.40
CA ASP A 172 -2.10 -6.82 4.25
C ASP A 172 -1.74 -6.55 5.74
N GLN A 173 -0.44 -6.41 6.04
CA GLN A 173 0.11 -6.08 7.35
C GLN A 173 1.15 -4.97 7.20
N GLY A 174 2.27 -5.06 7.92
CA GLY A 174 3.33 -4.05 7.90
C GLY A 174 4.36 -4.26 6.80
N ILE A 175 4.98 -3.17 6.36
CA ILE A 175 6.14 -3.19 5.46
C ILE A 175 7.30 -2.49 6.16
N ARG A 176 8.45 -3.14 6.21
CA ARG A 176 9.72 -2.53 6.63
C ARG A 176 10.66 -2.47 5.44
N VAL A 177 11.10 -1.27 5.10
CA VAL A 177 12.09 -1.01 4.05
C VAL A 177 13.36 -0.51 4.72
N PHE A 178 14.46 -1.25 4.56
CA PHE A 178 15.77 -0.83 5.06
C PHE A 178 16.41 0.23 4.16
N CYS A 179 17.50 0.81 4.62
CA CYS A 179 18.11 2.00 4.01
C CYS A 179 18.54 1.79 2.55
N ASP A 180 18.54 2.90 1.81
CA ASP A 180 18.98 3.00 0.40
C ASP A 180 18.24 2.09 -0.59
N ALA A 181 17.14 1.46 -0.19
CA ALA A 181 16.31 0.68 -1.09
C ALA A 181 15.52 1.58 -2.05
N VAL A 182 15.20 1.05 -3.24
CA VAL A 182 14.47 1.75 -4.29
C VAL A 182 13.23 0.95 -4.68
N ILE A 183 12.07 1.58 -4.64
CA ILE A 183 10.81 0.97 -5.07
C ILE A 183 10.19 1.84 -6.15
N GLY A 184 10.01 1.28 -7.34
CA GLY A 184 9.51 2.01 -8.51
C GLY A 184 8.00 2.18 -8.54
N GLY A 185 7.25 1.20 -8.01
CA GLY A 185 5.79 1.19 -8.06
C GLY A 185 5.10 1.62 -6.77
N PRO A 186 3.77 1.48 -6.70
CA PRO A 186 2.97 1.79 -5.52
C PRO A 186 3.39 1.00 -4.29
N VAL A 187 3.30 1.62 -3.12
CA VAL A 187 3.56 0.96 -1.83
C VAL A 187 2.33 1.06 -0.94
N LEU A 188 1.79 -0.09 -0.54
CA LEU A 188 0.61 -0.18 0.33
C LEU A 188 0.88 -1.12 1.50
N ALA A 189 0.75 -0.63 2.73
CA ALA A 189 0.76 -1.42 3.95
C ALA A 189 -0.54 -1.19 4.75
N GLU A 190 -1.35 -2.20 5.01
CA GLU A 190 -2.60 -2.00 5.76
C GLU A 190 -2.36 -1.57 7.23
N SER A 191 -1.17 -1.81 7.79
CA SER A 191 -0.81 -1.37 9.15
C SER A 191 0.32 -0.34 9.16
N LEU A 192 1.55 -0.77 9.45
CA LEU A 192 2.70 0.11 9.64
C LEU A 192 3.65 0.06 8.44
N LEU A 193 3.98 1.21 7.88
CA LEU A 193 5.08 1.36 6.91
C LEU A 193 6.29 2.03 7.60
N GLN A 194 7.42 1.34 7.61
CA GLN A 194 8.70 1.86 8.10
C GLN A 194 9.67 2.04 6.94
N LEU A 195 10.10 3.28 6.72
CA LEU A 195 11.07 3.63 5.68
C LEU A 195 12.40 4.01 6.32
N GLY A 196 13.43 3.22 6.05
CA GLY A 196 14.79 3.49 6.49
C GLY A 196 15.44 4.66 5.73
N ALA A 197 16.57 5.12 6.24
CA ALA A 197 17.25 6.29 5.67
C ALA A 197 17.59 6.12 4.19
N GLY A 198 17.46 7.19 3.40
CA GLY A 198 17.84 7.19 1.98
C GLY A 198 16.95 6.36 1.03
N VAL A 199 15.84 5.78 1.51
CA VAL A 199 14.89 5.07 0.65
C VAL A 199 14.29 5.99 -0.41
N GLN A 200 14.16 5.49 -1.63
CA GLN A 200 13.59 6.22 -2.77
C GLN A 200 12.34 5.51 -3.29
N LEU A 201 11.22 6.23 -3.34
CA LEU A 201 9.94 5.73 -3.82
C LEU A 201 9.50 6.50 -5.07
N GLY A 202 9.30 5.77 -6.16
CA GLY A 202 9.02 6.32 -7.48
C GLY A 202 10.22 7.09 -8.06
N SER A 203 9.96 7.86 -9.10
CA SER A 203 10.94 8.77 -9.72
C SER A 203 10.25 9.99 -10.30
N ALA A 204 11.03 11.02 -10.65
CA ALA A 204 10.49 12.21 -11.33
C ALA A 204 9.76 11.90 -12.65
N ARG A 205 10.09 10.79 -13.33
CA ARG A 205 9.45 10.35 -14.58
C ARG A 205 8.28 9.39 -14.37
N ALA A 206 8.24 8.75 -13.21
CA ALA A 206 7.24 7.77 -12.83
C ALA A 206 6.93 7.97 -11.34
N PRO A 207 6.15 9.01 -10.99
CA PRO A 207 5.73 9.23 -9.62
C PRO A 207 4.86 8.06 -9.16
N THR A 208 4.83 7.82 -7.84
CA THR A 208 4.15 6.71 -7.22
C THR A 208 3.25 7.18 -6.07
N SER A 209 2.38 6.27 -5.62
CA SER A 209 1.57 6.45 -4.42
C SER A 209 2.07 5.56 -3.29
N VAL A 210 2.09 6.14 -2.09
CA VAL A 210 2.52 5.47 -0.86
C VAL A 210 1.40 5.60 0.16
N SER A 211 0.92 4.50 0.71
CA SER A 211 -0.21 4.51 1.65
C SER A 211 -0.06 3.48 2.76
N ALA A 212 -0.40 3.89 3.98
CA ALA A 212 -0.43 3.02 5.15
C ALA A 212 -1.37 3.54 6.23
N CYS A 213 -1.66 2.74 7.26
CA CYS A 213 -2.37 3.24 8.43
C CYS A 213 -1.48 4.20 9.23
N ASP A 214 -0.29 3.73 9.61
CA ASP A 214 0.76 4.52 10.25
C ASP A 214 2.06 4.50 9.42
N MET A 215 2.79 5.62 9.42
CA MET A 215 4.08 5.74 8.74
C MET A 215 5.17 6.26 9.64
N LEU A 216 6.32 5.60 9.59
CA LEU A 216 7.55 6.04 10.22
C LEU A 216 8.63 6.21 9.17
N VAL A 217 9.07 7.45 8.99
CA VAL A 217 9.94 7.84 7.88
C VAL A 217 11.26 8.39 8.42
N ASP A 218 12.37 7.72 8.12
CA ASP A 218 13.70 8.19 8.51
C ASP A 218 14.21 9.30 7.58
N ASP A 219 15.40 9.85 7.88
CA ASP A 219 15.98 10.93 7.08
C ASP A 219 16.43 10.51 5.68
N GLY A 220 16.41 11.46 4.76
CA GLY A 220 16.90 11.27 3.41
C GLY A 220 15.95 10.44 2.54
N VAL A 221 14.80 10.01 3.08
CA VAL A 221 13.76 9.39 2.27
C VAL A 221 13.25 10.39 1.25
N VAL A 222 13.11 9.94 0.00
CA VAL A 222 12.56 10.72 -1.10
C VAL A 222 11.38 9.98 -1.70
N VAL A 223 10.26 10.69 -1.84
CA VAL A 223 9.05 10.16 -2.48
C VAL A 223 8.67 11.08 -3.62
N HIS A 224 8.50 10.52 -4.81
CA HIS A 224 7.96 11.24 -5.95
C HIS A 224 6.46 10.93 -6.06
N GLY A 225 5.58 11.91 -5.87
CA GLY A 225 4.14 11.73 -5.95
C GLY A 225 3.41 11.95 -4.63
N SER A 226 2.65 10.96 -4.18
CA SER A 226 1.75 11.11 -3.04
C SER A 226 2.05 10.13 -1.92
N LEU A 227 1.79 10.59 -0.69
CA LEU A 227 2.01 9.82 0.53
C LEU A 227 0.85 10.07 1.50
N GLN A 228 0.20 8.99 1.94
CA GLN A 228 -1.03 9.05 2.74
C GLN A 228 -0.98 8.09 3.93
N ALA A 229 -0.95 8.64 5.14
CA ALA A 229 -1.17 7.90 6.37
C ALA A 229 -2.64 8.04 6.80
N ALA A 230 -3.34 6.92 7.05
CA ALA A 230 -4.74 6.96 7.47
C ALA A 230 -4.90 7.57 8.86
N GLN A 231 -3.97 7.25 9.77
CA GLN A 231 -3.94 7.72 11.16
C GLN A 231 -2.82 8.75 11.35
N ALA A 232 -1.56 8.35 11.23
CA ALA A 232 -0.44 9.26 11.43
C ALA A 232 0.83 8.88 10.65
N GLY A 233 1.48 9.88 10.07
CA GLY A 233 2.86 9.80 9.61
C GLY A 233 3.78 10.61 10.52
N LEU A 234 4.96 10.07 10.83
CA LEU A 234 5.98 10.73 11.64
C LEU A 234 7.36 10.62 11.00
N VAL A 235 8.04 11.75 10.89
CA VAL A 235 9.44 11.81 10.48
C VAL A 235 10.33 11.56 11.69
N ARG A 236 11.14 10.50 11.66
CA ARG A 236 11.99 10.15 12.79
C ARG A 236 13.15 11.13 12.94
N GLY A 237 13.51 11.40 14.20
CA GLY A 237 14.83 11.93 14.54
C GLY A 237 15.91 10.86 14.38
N PRO A 238 17.20 11.21 14.52
CA PRO A 238 18.25 10.20 14.51
C PRO A 238 18.06 9.35 15.76
N SER A 239 17.88 8.03 15.59
CA SER A 239 18.04 7.11 16.72
C SER A 239 19.52 7.14 17.07
N TRP A 240 19.87 7.77 18.18
CA TRP A 240 21.21 7.62 18.75
C TRP A 240 21.44 6.12 18.99
N ALA A 241 22.43 5.57 18.30
CA ALA A 241 23.11 4.32 18.63
C ALA A 241 24.54 4.70 19.00
#